data_AF-A0A3C1K647-F1
#
_entry.id   AF-A0A3C1K647-F1
#
_cell.length_a   1.000
_cell.length_b   1.000
_cell.length_c   1.000
_cell.angle_alpha   90.00
_cell.angle_beta   90.00
_cell.angle_gamma   90.00
#
_symmetry.space_group_name_H-M   'P 1'
#
loop_
_entity.id
_entity.type
_entity.pdbx_description
1 polymer ?
#
loop_
_entity_poly.entity_id
_entity_poly.type
_entity_poly.pdbx_seq_one_letter_code
_entity_poly.pdbx_strand_id
1 'polypeptide(L)'
;MRINKFVLCLFFIIGITFIYGCENKPDVVISNISQEESFQFTETKINLSEDYFELLSNEEISTKGHIGIIDDLTTDISIVFMNKDKTKSLYVYSSPINYLDSNGKYSLIDTRIINVNNKMREQNYIYTISNSDIIPYYPKYVSNSQGILINGVYNYKICPIINDEIYSNYEEHSNFIDEDKNMIVYNNINNKYDLRLYPSNLGSNCEIIIDDASTNEFLFNLNLSDSSSIIEIQPGGYLTISKVEKDKKGNDVKNIKGVIQSPLLKSSSGNISYKNSIELKKINDSTYEIKFIIDKDIIDIGSVLFISFELRREKQPDNAIYSKKPNLKYAYLKNNSIVGISDDYGIGRVLIRYKFVKYYSLLADTIISASYTTYNISNNVDTSYKLVSVLEDWCSITGNWNNKYKTGDVTSVLKSQNQTLIFDITNEVKKWCEDKTGLAEHNGVMLRYVDENEGDYSIILSNDNTLFRVVTEVKLK
;
A
#
# COMPACT_ATOMS: atom_id res chain seq x y z
N MET A 1 -39.00 41.34 -11.74
CA MET A 1 -38.57 41.02 -13.13
C MET A 1 -37.58 42.10 -13.57
N ARG A 2 -36.32 41.69 -13.79
CA ARG A 2 -35.16 42.39 -14.42
C ARG A 2 -34.77 43.80 -13.90
N ILE A 3 -33.65 44.03 -13.20
CA ILE A 3 -32.20 43.81 -13.47
C ILE A 3 -31.49 45.10 -13.99
N ASN A 4 -30.33 45.38 -13.36
CA ASN A 4 -29.15 46.19 -13.76
C ASN A 4 -29.21 47.72 -13.55
N LYS A 5 -28.16 48.42 -13.09
CA LYS A 5 -26.76 48.04 -12.81
C LYS A 5 -26.10 49.09 -11.87
N PHE A 6 -25.40 48.56 -10.87
CA PHE A 6 -24.18 49.01 -10.18
C PHE A 6 -23.79 50.50 -10.13
N VAL A 7 -23.78 51.01 -8.89
CA VAL A 7 -23.03 52.16 -8.38
C VAL A 7 -21.67 51.66 -7.86
N LEU A 8 -20.59 52.37 -8.22
CA LEU A 8 -19.25 52.21 -7.63
C LEU A 8 -18.90 53.52 -6.88
N CYS A 9 -18.73 53.41 -5.57
CA CYS A 9 -18.24 54.37 -4.58
C CYS A 9 -17.84 53.50 -3.37
N LEU A 10 -16.79 53.68 -2.57
CA LEU A 10 -15.95 54.79 -2.11
C LEU A 10 -14.68 54.10 -1.51
N PHE A 11 -13.47 54.69 -1.44
CA PHE A 11 -12.90 55.53 -0.36
C PHE A 11 -11.44 55.88 -0.83
N PHE A 12 -10.92 57.11 -0.96
CA PHE A 12 -10.58 58.20 0.00
C PHE A 12 -9.59 57.73 1.11
N ILE A 13 -8.35 58.23 1.31
CA ILE A 13 -7.89 59.62 1.63
C ILE A 13 -6.33 59.70 1.54
N ILE A 14 -5.77 60.65 0.76
CA ILE A 14 -4.99 61.89 1.11
C ILE A 14 -3.55 61.70 1.63
N GLY A 15 -2.61 62.34 0.92
CA GLY A 15 -1.26 62.65 1.39
C GLY A 15 -0.53 63.71 0.56
N ILE A 16 -0.71 64.98 0.94
CA ILE A 16 0.29 66.09 0.96
C ILE A 16 0.68 66.80 -0.36
N THR A 17 0.11 68.01 -0.48
CA THR A 17 0.67 69.35 -0.76
C THR A 17 1.92 69.51 -1.66
N PHE A 18 1.70 70.14 -2.82
CA PHE A 18 2.74 70.78 -3.66
C PHE A 18 3.16 72.14 -3.07
N ILE A 19 4.46 72.34 -2.89
CA ILE A 19 5.11 73.66 -2.85
C ILE A 19 6.18 73.67 -3.94
N TYR A 20 6.09 74.64 -4.86
CA TYR A 20 7.07 74.92 -5.90
C TYR A 20 8.31 75.62 -5.32
N GLY A 21 9.51 75.19 -5.71
CA GLY A 21 10.75 75.93 -5.43
C GLY A 21 12.03 75.23 -5.90
N CYS A 22 12.55 75.70 -7.03
CA CYS A 22 13.95 75.71 -7.50
C CYS A 22 14.85 74.44 -7.43
N GLU A 23 15.28 74.03 -8.63
CA GLU A 23 16.65 73.64 -9.00
C GLU A 23 17.42 72.69 -8.08
N ASN A 24 17.41 71.40 -8.42
CA ASN A 24 18.60 70.61 -8.79
C ASN A 24 18.18 69.15 -9.06
N LYS A 25 18.58 68.62 -10.22
CA LYS A 25 18.43 67.19 -10.55
C LYS A 25 19.33 66.34 -9.63
N PRO A 26 18.81 65.22 -9.13
CA PRO A 26 19.59 63.99 -9.11
C PRO A 26 18.92 62.96 -10.02
N ASP A 27 19.73 62.29 -10.83
CA ASP A 27 19.32 61.12 -11.60
C ASP A 27 18.80 60.04 -10.63
N VAL A 28 17.48 59.85 -10.58
CA VAL A 28 16.88 58.68 -9.95
C VAL A 28 17.01 57.53 -10.95
N VAL A 29 18.08 56.75 -10.79
CA VAL A 29 18.14 55.40 -11.33
C VAL A 29 17.07 54.59 -10.60
N ILE A 30 15.93 54.38 -11.26
CA ILE A 30 15.00 53.33 -10.85
C ILE A 30 15.67 52.01 -11.25
N SER A 31 16.50 51.46 -10.36
CA SER A 31 16.83 50.05 -10.42
C SER A 31 15.57 49.28 -10.02
N ASN A 32 14.88 48.70 -11.00
CA ASN A 32 13.94 47.61 -10.75
C ASN A 32 14.74 46.47 -10.11
N ILE A 33 14.77 46.45 -8.77
CA ILE A 33 15.18 45.27 -8.03
C ILE A 33 13.91 44.42 -7.92
N SER A 34 13.68 43.60 -8.94
CA SER A 34 12.93 42.37 -8.74
C SER A 34 13.84 41.43 -7.96
N GLN A 35 13.77 41.52 -6.63
CA GLN A 35 14.27 40.45 -5.78
C GLN A 35 13.35 39.24 -6.00
N GLU A 36 13.70 38.41 -6.98
CA GLU A 36 13.31 37.01 -6.97
C GLU A 36 13.94 36.42 -5.71
N GLU A 37 13.14 36.21 -4.67
CA GLU A 37 13.56 35.39 -3.54
C GLU A 37 13.90 34.00 -4.09
N SER A 38 15.20 33.69 -4.16
CA SER A 38 15.65 32.37 -4.58
C SER A 38 15.16 31.34 -3.57
N PHE A 39 14.23 30.48 -3.97
CA PHE A 39 13.78 29.36 -3.16
C PHE A 39 14.99 28.54 -2.68
N GLN A 40 15.19 28.46 -1.36
CA GLN A 40 16.26 27.68 -0.76
C GLN A 40 15.69 26.37 -0.20
N PHE A 41 15.87 25.28 -0.94
CA PHE A 41 15.57 23.95 -0.44
C PHE A 41 16.40 23.61 0.80
N THR A 42 15.74 23.12 1.85
CA THR A 42 16.40 22.63 3.07
C THR A 42 16.08 21.16 3.28
N GLU A 43 17.12 20.33 3.36
CA GLU A 43 16.98 18.91 3.67
C GLU A 43 16.83 18.67 5.16
N THR A 44 15.87 17.83 5.55
CA THR A 44 15.70 17.39 6.94
C THR A 44 16.68 16.28 7.24
N LYS A 45 17.49 16.43 8.31
CA LYS A 45 18.31 15.35 8.84
C LYS A 45 17.47 14.46 9.75
N ILE A 46 17.43 13.17 9.45
CA ILE A 46 16.60 12.19 10.16
C ILE A 46 17.48 11.39 11.11
N ASN A 47 17.08 11.35 12.39
CA ASN A 47 17.68 10.48 13.39
C ASN A 47 16.59 9.52 13.89
N LEU A 48 16.85 8.22 13.78
CA LEU A 48 15.92 7.18 14.16
C LEU A 48 16.15 6.73 15.60
N SER A 49 15.08 6.35 16.29
CA SER A 49 15.20 5.70 17.61
C SER A 49 15.75 4.28 17.47
N GLU A 50 16.66 3.89 18.35
CA GLU A 50 17.29 2.56 18.37
C GLU A 50 16.37 1.47 18.94
N ASP A 51 15.38 1.84 19.75
CA ASP A 51 14.44 0.92 20.41
C ASP A 51 13.21 0.58 19.55
N TYR A 52 13.16 1.04 18.30
CA TYR A 52 12.04 0.80 17.41
C TYR A 52 11.97 -0.65 16.97
N PHE A 53 10.76 -1.19 17.06
CA PHE A 53 10.43 -2.50 16.52
C PHE A 53 9.24 -2.39 15.57
N GLU A 54 9.48 -2.70 14.30
CA GLU A 54 8.55 -2.45 13.20
C GLU A 54 7.19 -3.17 13.35
N LEU A 55 7.18 -4.34 13.99
CA LEU A 55 6.02 -5.24 13.96
C LEU A 55 5.04 -5.02 15.11
N LEU A 56 5.53 -4.57 16.27
CA LEU A 56 4.77 -4.43 17.52
C LEU A 56 5.30 -3.23 18.29
N SER A 57 4.40 -2.46 18.88
CA SER A 57 4.75 -1.38 19.80
C SER A 57 5.37 -1.92 21.10
N ASN A 58 6.12 -1.06 21.79
CA ASN A 58 6.66 -1.38 23.13
C ASN A 58 5.55 -1.76 24.13
N GLU A 59 4.38 -1.13 24.02
CA GLU A 59 3.20 -1.46 24.84
C GLU A 59 2.68 -2.87 24.53
N GLU A 60 2.57 -3.25 23.25
CA GLU A 60 2.15 -4.59 22.85
C GLU A 60 3.15 -5.66 23.29
N ILE A 61 4.45 -5.43 23.08
CA ILE A 61 5.53 -6.33 23.53
C ILE A 61 5.40 -6.59 25.04
N SER A 62 5.24 -5.52 25.83
CA SER A 62 5.11 -5.60 27.28
C SER A 62 3.83 -6.31 27.71
N THR A 63 2.69 -5.93 27.14
CA THR A 63 1.35 -6.46 27.48
C THR A 63 1.23 -7.94 27.13
N LYS A 64 1.81 -8.36 26.00
CA LYS A 64 1.87 -9.77 25.59
C LYS A 64 2.97 -10.56 26.30
N GLY A 65 3.81 -9.89 27.08
CA GLY A 65 4.86 -10.51 27.88
C GLY A 65 6.01 -11.09 27.05
N HIS A 66 6.26 -10.54 25.86
CA HIS A 66 7.37 -10.93 25.00
C HIS A 66 8.70 -10.50 25.64
N ILE A 67 9.65 -11.43 25.77
CA ILE A 67 10.96 -11.18 26.40
C ILE A 67 12.14 -11.39 25.45
N GLY A 68 11.91 -11.92 24.25
CA GLY A 68 12.94 -12.11 23.24
C GLY A 68 12.45 -12.88 22.02
N ILE A 69 13.18 -12.76 20.92
CA ILE A 69 12.91 -13.45 19.65
C ILE A 69 13.73 -14.75 19.61
N ILE A 70 13.17 -15.79 19.01
CA ILE A 70 13.87 -17.05 18.72
C ILE A 70 14.37 -17.00 17.27
N ASP A 71 15.59 -16.51 17.06
CA ASP A 71 16.20 -16.27 15.74
C ASP A 71 16.11 -17.50 14.81
N ASP A 72 16.35 -18.71 15.33
CA ASP A 72 16.35 -19.97 14.55
C ASP A 72 14.99 -20.33 13.93
N LEU A 73 13.90 -19.71 14.39
CA LEU A 73 12.54 -19.93 13.89
C LEU A 73 12.00 -18.76 13.06
N THR A 74 12.82 -17.74 12.85
CA THR A 74 12.47 -16.57 12.04
C THR A 74 12.58 -16.91 10.55
N THR A 75 11.61 -16.47 9.76
CA THR A 75 11.66 -16.56 8.28
C THR A 75 11.37 -15.21 7.64
N ASP A 76 11.34 -15.16 6.31
CA ASP A 76 10.89 -14.00 5.56
C ASP A 76 9.50 -13.48 5.98
N ILE A 77 8.58 -14.32 6.45
CA ILE A 77 7.19 -13.96 6.78
C ILE A 77 6.82 -14.17 8.25
N SER A 78 7.74 -14.59 9.11
CA SER A 78 7.39 -14.98 10.47
C SER A 78 8.46 -14.70 11.52
N ILE A 79 7.99 -14.57 12.75
CA ILE A 79 8.81 -14.34 13.93
C ILE A 79 8.21 -15.09 15.12
N VAL A 80 9.07 -15.61 16.00
CA VAL A 80 8.64 -16.33 17.20
C VAL A 80 9.19 -15.62 18.43
N PHE A 81 8.29 -15.27 19.35
CA PHE A 81 8.65 -14.71 20.64
C PHE A 81 8.61 -15.77 21.74
N MET A 82 9.57 -15.67 22.66
CA MET A 82 9.50 -16.28 23.98
C MET A 82 8.72 -15.35 24.91
N ASN A 83 7.78 -15.92 25.68
CA ASN A 83 6.97 -15.16 26.62
C ASN A 83 7.44 -15.39 28.07
N LYS A 84 7.14 -14.42 28.94
CA LYS A 84 7.44 -14.47 30.38
C LYS A 84 6.80 -15.67 31.10
N ASP A 85 5.64 -16.12 30.63
CA ASP A 85 4.93 -17.30 31.14
C ASP A 85 5.48 -18.63 30.59
N LYS A 86 6.61 -18.59 29.88
CA LYS A 86 7.29 -19.72 29.19
C LYS A 86 6.57 -20.26 27.96
N THR A 87 5.43 -19.69 27.59
CA THR A 87 4.78 -19.97 26.30
C THR A 87 5.55 -19.30 25.17
N LYS A 88 5.20 -19.62 23.92
CA LYS A 88 5.73 -18.96 22.72
C LYS A 88 4.60 -18.33 21.92
N SER A 89 4.89 -17.24 21.22
CA SER A 89 3.97 -16.63 20.25
C SER A 89 4.61 -16.65 18.86
N LEU A 90 4.04 -17.44 17.95
CA LEU A 90 4.38 -17.45 16.53
C LEU A 90 3.49 -16.44 15.80
N TYR A 91 4.11 -15.49 15.12
CA TYR A 91 3.43 -14.58 14.21
C TYR A 91 3.79 -14.95 12.77
N VAL A 92 2.78 -15.15 11.93
CA VAL A 92 2.95 -15.44 10.50
C VAL A 92 2.20 -14.38 9.71
N TYR A 93 2.96 -13.52 9.04
CA TYR A 93 2.46 -12.42 8.24
C TYR A 93 2.13 -12.86 6.81
N SER A 94 1.20 -12.17 6.18
CA SER A 94 0.83 -12.45 4.80
C SER A 94 1.90 -11.99 3.80
N SER A 95 2.61 -10.91 4.12
CA SER A 95 3.67 -10.33 3.32
C SER A 95 5.01 -10.38 4.07
N PRO A 96 6.15 -10.35 3.36
CA PRO A 96 7.46 -10.45 3.99
C PRO A 96 7.70 -9.35 5.02
N ILE A 97 8.20 -9.74 6.17
CA ILE A 97 8.67 -8.88 7.26
C ILE A 97 10.20 -8.93 7.41
N ASN A 98 10.84 -9.96 6.85
CA ASN A 98 12.29 -10.10 6.84
C ASN A 98 12.81 -10.34 5.41
N TYR A 99 14.11 -10.13 5.22
CA TYR A 99 14.85 -10.54 4.02
C TYR A 99 16.16 -11.22 4.43
N LEU A 100 16.74 -12.03 3.53
CA LEU A 100 18.06 -12.61 3.75
C LEU A 100 19.12 -11.57 3.39
N ASP A 101 19.94 -11.20 4.37
CA ASP A 101 21.06 -10.28 4.16
C ASP A 101 22.22 -10.93 3.38
N SER A 102 23.27 -10.16 3.12
CA SER A 102 24.46 -10.66 2.41
C SER A 102 25.20 -11.80 3.12
N ASN A 103 24.94 -12.01 4.41
CA ASN A 103 25.51 -13.10 5.21
C ASN A 103 24.56 -14.31 5.29
N GLY A 104 23.38 -14.24 4.66
CA GLY A 104 22.36 -15.27 4.73
C GLY A 104 21.59 -15.29 6.05
N LYS A 105 21.64 -14.22 6.86
CA LYS A 105 20.82 -14.07 8.07
C LYS A 105 19.54 -13.33 7.74
N TYR A 106 18.43 -13.70 8.38
CA TYR A 106 17.20 -12.90 8.32
C TYR A 106 17.39 -11.56 9.04
N SER A 107 17.06 -10.49 8.32
CA SER A 107 17.06 -9.11 8.80
C SER A 107 15.67 -8.53 8.68
N LEU A 108 15.21 -7.85 9.73
CA LEU A 108 13.87 -7.25 9.80
C LEU A 108 13.79 -6.04 8.88
N ILE A 109 12.74 -5.98 8.06
CA ILE A 109 12.44 -4.81 7.26
C ILE A 109 12.03 -3.68 8.20
N ASP A 110 12.66 -2.52 8.06
CA ASP A 110 12.35 -1.29 8.79
C ASP A 110 11.95 -0.23 7.77
N THR A 111 10.67 0.13 7.79
CA THR A 111 10.02 1.01 6.81
C THR A 111 10.18 2.49 7.11
N ARG A 112 10.88 2.85 8.20
CA ARG A 112 11.17 4.25 8.51
C ARG A 112 12.08 4.86 7.45
N ILE A 113 11.94 6.17 7.26
CA ILE A 113 12.71 6.93 6.27
C ILE A 113 14.05 7.34 6.89
N ILE A 114 15.13 7.25 6.12
CA ILE A 114 16.46 7.77 6.45
C ILE A 114 17.00 8.63 5.31
N ASN A 115 18.02 9.45 5.61
CA ASN A 115 18.79 10.13 4.57
C ASN A 115 19.67 9.13 3.79
N VAL A 116 19.85 9.36 2.49
CA VAL A 116 20.73 8.51 1.67
C VAL A 116 22.23 8.84 1.85
N ASN A 117 23.07 7.90 1.39
CA ASN A 117 24.51 8.10 1.23
C ASN A 117 24.87 9.05 0.07
N ASN A 118 26.14 9.47 0.00
CA ASN A 118 26.63 10.43 -1.00
C ASN A 118 26.41 10.01 -2.46
N LYS A 119 26.54 8.72 -2.79
CA LYS A 119 26.39 8.23 -4.16
C LYS A 119 24.97 8.46 -4.71
N MET A 120 23.96 8.34 -3.86
CA MET A 120 22.57 8.57 -4.27
C MET A 120 22.24 10.07 -4.32
N ARG A 121 22.93 10.89 -3.52
CA ARG A 121 22.81 12.38 -3.58
C ARG A 121 23.26 12.93 -4.92
N GLU A 122 24.33 12.38 -5.49
CA GLU A 122 24.80 12.73 -6.84
C GLU A 122 23.76 12.46 -7.93
N GLN A 123 22.77 11.60 -7.66
CA GLN A 123 21.64 11.28 -8.54
C GLN A 123 20.35 12.01 -8.13
N ASN A 124 20.46 13.06 -7.31
CA ASN A 124 19.36 13.86 -6.77
C ASN A 124 18.36 13.08 -5.90
N TYR A 125 18.78 11.99 -5.26
CA TYR A 125 18.02 11.34 -4.19
C TYR A 125 18.52 11.78 -2.83
N ILE A 126 17.60 11.97 -1.87
CA ILE A 126 17.95 12.46 -0.53
C ILE A 126 17.40 11.59 0.60
N TYR A 127 16.33 10.84 0.35
CA TYR A 127 15.73 9.93 1.33
C TYR A 127 15.57 8.50 0.78
N THR A 128 15.54 7.53 1.68
CA THR A 128 15.31 6.11 1.39
C THR A 128 14.75 5.38 2.61
N ILE A 129 14.51 4.08 2.49
CA ILE A 129 14.09 3.18 3.57
C ILE A 129 15.26 2.83 4.50
N SER A 130 14.98 2.67 5.79
CA SER A 130 15.96 2.33 6.85
C SER A 130 16.64 0.98 6.61
N ASN A 131 15.85 -0.07 6.37
CA ASN A 131 16.40 -1.42 6.16
C ASN A 131 15.48 -2.29 5.31
N SER A 132 15.92 -2.73 4.13
CA SER A 132 15.17 -3.60 3.21
C SER A 132 16.05 -4.10 2.06
N ASP A 133 15.68 -5.22 1.43
CA ASP A 133 16.23 -5.66 0.15
C ASP A 133 15.56 -4.98 -1.07
N ILE A 134 14.38 -4.39 -0.86
CA ILE A 134 13.68 -3.54 -1.82
C ILE A 134 13.78 -2.10 -1.32
N ILE A 135 14.54 -1.29 -2.04
CA ILE A 135 14.99 0.03 -1.61
C ILE A 135 14.32 1.09 -2.49
N PRO A 136 13.25 1.76 -2.02
CA PRO A 136 12.77 2.98 -2.65
C PRO A 136 13.75 4.13 -2.37
N TYR A 137 14.03 4.93 -3.38
CA TYR A 137 14.75 6.19 -3.26
C TYR A 137 13.83 7.34 -3.63
N TYR A 138 13.75 8.34 -2.75
CA TYR A 138 12.92 9.52 -2.92
C TYR A 138 13.78 10.72 -3.33
N PRO A 139 13.42 11.39 -4.44
CA PRO A 139 14.25 12.44 -4.98
C PRO A 139 14.15 13.73 -4.17
N LYS A 140 15.11 14.63 -4.36
CA LYS A 140 15.06 16.00 -3.83
C LYS A 140 13.86 16.76 -4.39
N TYR A 141 13.57 16.53 -5.66
CA TYR A 141 12.47 17.10 -6.42
C TYR A 141 11.91 16.07 -7.39
N VAL A 142 10.63 16.20 -7.74
CA VAL A 142 10.02 15.44 -8.85
C VAL A 142 9.94 16.31 -10.10
N SER A 143 10.01 15.65 -11.26
CA SER A 143 9.84 16.23 -12.58
C SER A 143 9.44 15.14 -13.58
N ASN A 144 9.28 15.48 -14.86
CA ASN A 144 9.01 14.47 -15.89
C ASN A 144 10.12 13.43 -16.07
N SER A 145 11.34 13.71 -15.60
CA SER A 145 12.51 12.84 -15.70
C SER A 145 13.06 12.37 -14.35
N GLN A 146 12.68 13.01 -13.24
CA GLN A 146 13.08 12.65 -11.88
C GLN A 146 11.86 12.21 -11.06
N GLY A 147 11.96 11.06 -10.40
CA GLY A 147 10.84 10.43 -9.71
C GLY A 147 11.32 9.40 -8.70
N ILE A 148 10.40 8.59 -8.17
CA ILE A 148 10.75 7.54 -7.21
C ILE A 148 11.45 6.40 -7.95
N LEU A 149 12.62 6.00 -7.47
CA LEU A 149 13.32 4.81 -7.96
C LEU A 149 13.04 3.65 -7.01
N ILE A 150 12.48 2.56 -7.51
CA ILE A 150 12.35 1.30 -6.79
C ILE A 150 13.52 0.41 -7.21
N ASN A 151 14.38 0.07 -6.25
CA ASN A 151 15.59 -0.72 -6.47
C ASN A 151 15.54 -2.06 -5.73
N GLY A 152 16.05 -3.13 -6.34
CA GLY A 152 16.11 -4.46 -5.73
C GLY A 152 16.49 -5.53 -6.76
N VAL A 153 15.83 -6.69 -6.71
CA VAL A 153 15.98 -7.77 -7.72
C VAL A 153 15.61 -7.33 -9.15
N TYR A 154 14.88 -6.22 -9.27
CA TYR A 154 14.56 -5.52 -10.51
C TYR A 154 14.46 -4.02 -10.19
N ASN A 155 14.62 -3.16 -11.19
CA ASN A 155 14.62 -1.72 -10.97
C ASN A 155 13.68 -0.99 -11.94
N TYR A 156 12.93 -0.04 -11.43
CA TYR A 156 12.15 0.88 -12.26
C TYR A 156 11.99 2.23 -11.56
N LYS A 157 11.74 3.27 -12.34
CA LYS A 157 11.53 4.63 -11.85
C LYS A 157 10.17 5.15 -12.30
N ILE A 158 9.44 5.77 -11.38
CA ILE A 158 8.12 6.34 -11.62
C ILE A 158 8.20 7.85 -11.40
N CYS A 159 7.93 8.61 -12.46
CA CYS A 159 7.99 10.08 -12.45
C CYS A 159 6.59 10.64 -12.71
N PRO A 160 6.06 11.57 -11.88
CA PRO A 160 4.80 12.22 -12.21
C PRO A 160 4.95 13.09 -13.47
N ILE A 161 3.90 13.21 -14.27
CA ILE A 161 3.88 14.11 -15.43
C ILE A 161 3.39 15.50 -14.98
N ILE A 162 4.32 16.44 -14.91
CA ILE A 162 4.13 17.76 -14.29
C ILE A 162 4.83 18.85 -15.11
N ASN A 163 4.42 20.10 -14.88
CA ASN A 163 4.94 21.25 -15.62
C ASN A 163 6.28 21.76 -15.08
N ASP A 164 6.44 21.74 -13.75
CA ASP A 164 7.57 22.36 -13.05
C ASP A 164 8.25 21.37 -12.09
N GLU A 165 9.49 21.66 -11.69
CA GLU A 165 10.15 20.89 -10.64
C GLU A 165 9.52 21.20 -9.28
N ILE A 166 9.05 20.17 -8.57
CA ILE A 166 8.47 20.32 -7.24
C ILE A 166 9.41 19.69 -6.23
N TYR A 167 9.85 20.49 -5.25
CA TYR A 167 10.78 20.04 -4.21
C TYR A 167 10.05 19.31 -3.08
N SER A 168 10.75 18.35 -2.50
CA SER A 168 10.22 17.53 -1.39
C SER A 168 10.24 18.27 -0.06
N ASN A 169 9.34 17.86 0.83
CA ASN A 169 9.40 18.10 2.27
C ASN A 169 9.36 16.75 3.01
N TYR A 170 9.82 16.72 4.26
CA TYR A 170 9.68 15.58 5.16
C TYR A 170 8.69 15.96 6.26
N GLU A 171 7.52 15.33 6.25
CA GLU A 171 6.38 15.71 7.10
C GLU A 171 5.67 14.47 7.64
N GLU A 172 5.06 14.59 8.82
CA GLU A 172 4.21 13.56 9.39
C GLU A 172 2.75 13.79 9.00
N HIS A 173 2.11 12.76 8.47
CA HIS A 173 0.71 12.77 8.06
C HIS A 173 0.07 11.41 8.38
N SER A 174 -1.24 11.39 8.64
CA SER A 174 -1.98 10.13 8.69
C SER A 174 -2.14 9.57 7.28
N ASN A 175 -1.89 8.27 7.13
CA ASN A 175 -2.01 7.56 5.85
C ASN A 175 -3.46 7.19 5.53
N PHE A 176 -3.66 6.42 4.46
CA PHE A 176 -4.97 6.01 3.96
C PHE A 176 -5.85 5.27 5.00
N ILE A 177 -5.22 4.55 5.93
CA ILE A 177 -5.88 3.82 7.04
C ILE A 177 -5.78 4.57 8.37
N ASP A 178 -5.49 5.86 8.32
CA ASP A 178 -5.42 6.78 9.47
C ASP A 178 -4.30 6.44 10.48
N GLU A 179 -3.23 5.79 10.02
CA GLU A 179 -1.99 5.63 10.80
C GLU A 179 -1.01 6.78 10.53
N ASP A 180 -0.45 7.38 11.58
CA ASP A 180 0.56 8.41 11.43
C ASP A 180 1.86 7.83 10.83
N LYS A 181 2.33 8.45 9.75
CA LYS A 181 3.56 8.10 9.05
C LYS A 181 4.35 9.36 8.73
N ASN A 182 5.67 9.24 8.83
CA ASN A 182 6.56 10.18 8.18
C ASN A 182 6.57 9.92 6.67
N MET A 183 6.40 10.98 5.89
CA MET A 183 6.25 10.94 4.44
C MET A 183 7.15 11.96 3.74
N ILE A 184 7.47 11.68 2.48
CA ILE A 184 8.05 12.64 1.55
C ILE A 184 6.93 13.29 0.77
N VAL A 185 6.77 14.61 0.92
CA VAL A 185 5.65 15.38 0.40
C VAL A 185 6.09 16.32 -0.71
N TYR A 186 5.37 16.33 -1.83
CA TYR A 186 5.55 17.26 -2.94
C TYR A 186 4.25 18.05 -3.12
N ASN A 187 4.29 19.31 -2.67
CA ASN A 187 3.09 20.14 -2.58
C ASN A 187 2.75 20.82 -3.92
N ASN A 188 1.46 21.07 -4.15
CA ASN A 188 0.94 21.86 -5.27
C ASN A 188 1.34 21.35 -6.66
N ILE A 189 1.34 20.03 -6.87
CA ILE A 189 1.60 19.47 -8.21
C ILE A 189 0.54 19.98 -9.19
N ASN A 190 1.00 20.68 -10.22
CA ASN A 190 0.15 21.31 -11.24
C ASN A 190 -0.97 22.20 -10.66
N ASN A 191 -0.81 22.71 -9.43
CA ASN A 191 -1.84 23.43 -8.64
C ASN A 191 -3.14 22.63 -8.43
N LYS A 192 -3.06 21.30 -8.32
CA LYS A 192 -4.23 20.40 -8.30
C LYS A 192 -4.24 19.38 -7.19
N TYR A 193 -3.06 18.95 -6.74
CA TYR A 193 -2.92 17.92 -5.73
C TYR A 193 -1.54 17.92 -5.09
N ASP A 194 -1.45 17.31 -3.93
CA ASP A 194 -0.18 16.95 -3.30
C ASP A 194 0.15 15.48 -3.55
N LEU A 195 1.45 15.15 -3.61
CA LEU A 195 1.94 13.77 -3.68
C LEU A 195 2.70 13.44 -2.39
N ARG A 196 2.22 12.44 -1.67
CA ARG A 196 2.83 11.94 -0.42
C ARG A 196 3.32 10.53 -0.62
N LEU A 197 4.57 10.27 -0.24
CA LEU A 197 5.24 9.00 -0.49
C LEU A 197 5.90 8.48 0.77
N TYR A 198 5.79 7.18 1.02
CA TYR A 198 6.44 6.55 2.16
C TYR A 198 6.78 5.09 1.85
N PRO A 199 7.83 4.52 2.48
CA PRO A 199 8.24 3.16 2.20
C PRO A 199 7.19 2.13 2.60
N SER A 200 7.21 1.00 1.91
CA SER A 200 6.53 -0.22 2.32
C SER A 200 7.51 -1.39 2.31
N ASN A 201 7.10 -2.55 2.83
CA ASN A 201 7.91 -3.76 2.80
C ASN A 201 8.14 -4.33 1.38
N LEU A 202 7.50 -3.75 0.36
CA LEU A 202 7.57 -4.20 -1.02
C LEU A 202 8.00 -3.10 -1.99
N GLY A 203 8.25 -1.88 -1.52
CA GLY A 203 8.56 -0.74 -2.38
C GLY A 203 8.11 0.57 -1.74
N SER A 204 7.22 1.30 -2.41
CA SER A 204 6.71 2.58 -1.92
C SER A 204 5.19 2.67 -2.05
N ASN A 205 4.57 3.17 -0.99
CA ASN A 205 3.21 3.67 -1.05
C ASN A 205 3.22 5.12 -1.56
N CYS A 206 2.12 5.50 -2.22
CA CYS A 206 1.90 6.78 -2.86
C CYS A 206 0.47 7.21 -2.59
N GLU A 207 0.30 8.34 -1.92
CA GLU A 207 -0.99 8.98 -1.67
C GLU A 207 -1.06 10.31 -2.40
N ILE A 208 -2.12 10.52 -3.17
CA ILE A 208 -2.40 11.78 -3.85
C ILE A 208 -3.55 12.46 -3.14
N ILE A 209 -3.32 13.68 -2.64
CA ILE A 209 -4.32 14.47 -1.94
C ILE A 209 -4.93 15.46 -2.91
N ILE A 210 -6.24 15.36 -3.13
CA ILE A 210 -6.91 16.12 -4.19
C ILE A 210 -7.29 17.51 -3.68
N ASP A 211 -6.75 18.56 -4.29
CA ASP A 211 -7.09 19.96 -4.00
C ASP A 211 -8.05 20.55 -5.03
N ASP A 212 -8.12 19.95 -6.22
CA ASP A 212 -9.04 20.30 -7.30
C ASP A 212 -9.91 19.11 -7.68
N ALA A 213 -11.17 19.11 -7.23
CA ALA A 213 -12.13 18.03 -7.50
C ALA A 213 -12.48 17.84 -8.99
N SER A 214 -12.08 18.77 -9.88
CA SER A 214 -12.21 18.56 -11.33
C SER A 214 -11.14 17.61 -11.89
N THR A 215 -10.09 17.32 -11.12
CA THR A 215 -8.99 16.43 -11.49
C THR A 215 -9.32 14.98 -11.14
N ASN A 216 -9.48 14.15 -12.18
CA ASN A 216 -9.76 12.72 -12.04
C ASN A 216 -8.76 11.83 -12.79
N GLU A 217 -7.71 12.43 -13.35
CA GLU A 217 -6.66 11.72 -14.09
C GLU A 217 -5.30 12.11 -13.52
N PHE A 218 -4.50 11.10 -13.17
CA PHE A 218 -3.15 11.28 -12.62
C PHE A 218 -2.16 10.51 -13.49
N LEU A 219 -1.18 11.21 -14.04
CA LEU A 219 -0.28 10.67 -15.06
C LEU A 219 1.15 10.50 -14.52
N PHE A 220 1.77 9.37 -14.88
CA PHE A 220 3.13 9.03 -14.50
C PHE A 220 3.88 8.39 -15.68
N ASN A 221 5.16 8.71 -15.82
CA ASN A 221 6.09 7.97 -16.65
C ASN A 221 6.72 6.83 -15.84
N LEU A 222 6.50 5.59 -16.29
CA LEU A 222 7.18 4.39 -15.83
C LEU A 222 8.40 4.12 -16.72
N ASN A 223 9.58 4.23 -16.14
CA ASN A 223 10.88 3.99 -16.79
C ASN A 223 11.47 2.67 -16.27
N LEU A 224 11.71 1.75 -17.18
CA LEU A 224 12.21 0.40 -16.89
C LEU A 224 13.73 0.36 -16.98
N SER A 225 14.39 -0.37 -16.09
CA SER A 225 15.84 -0.60 -16.20
C SER A 225 16.22 -1.57 -17.32
N ASP A 226 15.23 -2.32 -17.84
CA ASP A 226 15.43 -3.37 -18.84
C ASP A 226 14.30 -3.33 -19.89
N SER A 227 14.65 -3.00 -21.12
CA SER A 227 13.74 -2.87 -22.26
C SER A 227 13.09 -4.18 -22.71
N SER A 228 13.60 -5.34 -22.27
CA SER A 228 13.00 -6.66 -22.56
C SER A 228 11.78 -6.98 -21.68
N SER A 229 11.45 -6.10 -20.73
CA SER A 229 10.39 -6.34 -19.76
C SER A 229 9.00 -6.19 -20.40
N ILE A 230 8.07 -7.03 -19.96
CA ILE A 230 6.69 -7.06 -20.45
C ILE A 230 5.79 -6.37 -19.43
N ILE A 231 5.07 -5.34 -19.90
CA ILE A 231 4.10 -4.58 -19.09
C ILE A 231 2.69 -4.92 -19.53
N GLU A 232 1.85 -5.34 -18.59
CA GLU A 232 0.45 -5.72 -18.85
C GLU A 232 -0.46 -5.29 -17.70
N ILE A 233 -1.65 -4.83 -18.05
CA ILE A 233 -2.76 -4.69 -17.10
C ILE A 233 -3.43 -6.06 -16.99
N GLN A 234 -3.45 -6.62 -15.79
CA GLN A 234 -4.07 -7.92 -15.53
C GLN A 234 -5.59 -7.78 -15.38
N PRO A 235 -6.37 -8.85 -15.60
CA PRO A 235 -7.83 -8.82 -15.42
C PRO A 235 -8.27 -8.36 -14.02
N GLY A 236 -7.42 -8.56 -13.00
CA GLY A 236 -7.65 -8.06 -11.63
C GLY A 236 -7.55 -6.54 -11.48
N GLY A 237 -7.08 -5.80 -12.50
CA GLY A 237 -7.03 -4.34 -12.55
C GLY A 237 -5.67 -3.71 -12.24
N TYR A 238 -4.71 -4.47 -11.72
CA TYR A 238 -3.34 -4.00 -11.46
C TYR A 238 -2.43 -4.21 -12.68
N LEU A 239 -1.31 -3.49 -12.70
CA LEU A 239 -0.28 -3.60 -13.72
C LEU A 239 0.87 -4.49 -13.24
N THR A 240 1.35 -5.38 -14.10
CA THR A 240 2.52 -6.24 -13.83
C THR A 240 3.70 -5.88 -14.70
N ILE A 241 4.89 -5.86 -14.10
CA ILE A 241 6.18 -5.81 -14.79
C ILE A 241 6.75 -7.22 -14.75
N SER A 242 6.98 -7.86 -15.89
CA SER A 242 7.43 -9.26 -15.96
C SER A 242 8.66 -9.44 -16.85
N LYS A 243 9.43 -10.50 -16.61
CA LYS A 243 10.49 -10.98 -17.50
C LYS A 243 10.26 -12.43 -17.89
N VAL A 244 10.67 -12.78 -19.10
CA VAL A 244 10.75 -14.18 -19.53
C VAL A 244 12.09 -14.74 -19.08
N GLU A 245 12.05 -15.80 -18.28
CA GLU A 245 13.21 -16.46 -17.71
C GLU A 245 13.09 -17.96 -17.89
N LYS A 246 14.21 -18.67 -17.86
CA LYS A 246 14.23 -20.13 -17.94
C LYS A 246 13.90 -20.74 -16.58
N ASP A 247 12.90 -21.63 -16.52
CA ASP A 247 12.67 -22.44 -15.34
C ASP A 247 13.78 -23.49 -15.14
N LYS A 248 13.70 -24.27 -14.05
CA LYS A 248 14.65 -25.35 -13.75
C LYS A 248 14.73 -26.44 -14.84
N LYS A 249 13.75 -26.49 -15.75
CA LYS A 249 13.66 -27.44 -16.86
C LYS A 249 14.02 -26.80 -18.22
N GLY A 250 14.44 -25.54 -18.24
CA GLY A 250 14.79 -24.81 -19.48
C GLY A 250 13.61 -24.30 -20.28
N ASN A 251 12.39 -24.30 -19.73
CA ASN A 251 11.22 -23.71 -20.39
C ASN A 251 11.16 -22.21 -20.11
N ASP A 252 10.67 -21.44 -21.08
CA ASP A 252 10.39 -20.02 -20.87
C ASP A 252 9.18 -19.86 -19.95
N VAL A 253 9.39 -19.19 -18.83
CA VAL A 253 8.37 -18.84 -17.85
C VAL A 253 8.38 -17.34 -17.64
N LYS A 254 7.17 -16.77 -17.66
CA LYS A 254 6.97 -15.36 -17.36
C LYS A 254 6.96 -15.17 -15.84
N ASN A 255 7.99 -14.51 -15.32
CA ASN A 255 8.12 -14.19 -13.91
C ASN A 255 7.78 -12.72 -13.67
N ILE A 256 6.79 -12.48 -12.81
CA ILE A 256 6.42 -11.14 -12.37
C ILE A 256 7.52 -10.61 -11.45
N LYS A 257 8.06 -9.43 -11.77
CA LYS A 257 9.11 -8.73 -11.03
C LYS A 257 8.59 -7.55 -10.22
N GLY A 258 7.52 -6.91 -10.70
CA GLY A 258 6.89 -5.78 -10.03
C GLY A 258 5.39 -5.72 -10.27
N VAL A 259 4.70 -5.07 -9.35
CA VAL A 259 3.24 -4.87 -9.38
C VAL A 259 2.97 -3.40 -9.07
N ILE A 260 2.11 -2.77 -9.87
CA ILE A 260 1.57 -1.44 -9.59
C ILE A 260 0.07 -1.61 -9.39
N GLN A 261 -0.39 -1.32 -8.18
CA GLN A 261 -1.77 -1.61 -7.77
C GLN A 261 -2.78 -0.68 -8.45
N SER A 262 -3.98 -1.20 -8.69
CA SER A 262 -5.13 -0.36 -9.03
C SER A 262 -5.42 0.59 -7.86
N PRO A 263 -5.75 1.86 -8.13
CA PRO A 263 -5.80 2.82 -7.05
C PRO A 263 -7.11 2.71 -6.26
N LEU A 264 -7.04 3.05 -4.98
CA LEU A 264 -8.19 3.14 -4.07
C LEU A 264 -8.43 4.61 -3.72
N LEU A 265 -9.67 5.07 -3.80
CA LEU A 265 -10.03 6.44 -3.42
C LEU A 265 -10.74 6.42 -2.06
N LYS A 266 -10.30 7.28 -1.13
CA LYS A 266 -11.02 7.62 0.10
C LYS A 266 -11.51 9.05 -0.03
N SER A 267 -12.82 9.25 -0.10
CA SER A 267 -13.40 10.59 -0.10
C SER A 267 -13.12 11.32 1.23
N SER A 268 -13.30 12.64 1.27
CA SER A 268 -13.18 13.43 2.50
C SER A 268 -14.15 12.97 3.61
N SER A 269 -15.28 12.36 3.22
CA SER A 269 -16.25 11.74 4.12
C SER A 269 -15.87 10.33 4.60
N GLY A 270 -14.73 9.80 4.15
CA GLY A 270 -14.22 8.47 4.47
C GLY A 270 -14.77 7.33 3.60
N ASN A 271 -15.70 7.59 2.68
CA ASN A 271 -16.21 6.54 1.78
C ASN A 271 -15.11 6.07 0.83
N ILE A 272 -14.97 4.74 0.70
CA ILE A 272 -13.95 4.12 -0.15
C ILE A 272 -14.55 3.70 -1.49
N SER A 273 -13.85 4.02 -2.58
CA SER A 273 -14.12 3.48 -3.90
C SER A 273 -12.95 2.70 -4.46
N TYR A 274 -13.31 1.56 -5.05
CA TYR A 274 -12.44 0.66 -5.81
C TYR A 274 -12.71 0.71 -7.31
N LYS A 275 -13.61 1.60 -7.78
CA LYS A 275 -14.06 1.71 -9.18
C LYS A 275 -13.10 2.53 -10.05
N ASN A 276 -11.82 2.45 -9.76
CA ASN A 276 -10.79 3.20 -10.47
C ASN A 276 -10.09 2.29 -11.48
N SER A 277 -9.46 2.89 -12.49
CA SER A 277 -8.81 2.14 -13.56
C SER A 277 -7.41 2.66 -13.90
N ILE A 278 -6.69 1.85 -14.65
CA ILE A 278 -5.37 2.16 -15.18
C ILE A 278 -5.46 2.12 -16.70
N GLU A 279 -4.97 3.16 -17.36
CA GLU A 279 -4.63 3.13 -18.78
C GLU A 279 -3.11 3.13 -18.95
N LEU A 280 -2.64 2.43 -19.98
CA LEU A 280 -1.22 2.28 -20.28
C LEU A 280 -0.96 2.62 -21.74
N LYS A 281 0.02 3.50 -21.96
CA LYS A 281 0.49 3.87 -23.30
C LYS A 281 2.00 3.66 -23.40
N LYS A 282 2.43 2.79 -24.31
CA LYS A 282 3.85 2.59 -24.60
C LYS A 282 4.40 3.82 -25.33
N ILE A 283 5.46 4.42 -24.80
CA ILE A 283 6.18 5.53 -25.44
C ILE A 283 7.37 4.99 -26.23
N ASN A 284 8.16 4.11 -25.61
CA ASN A 284 9.26 3.38 -26.23
C ASN A 284 9.48 2.05 -25.47
N ASP A 285 10.53 1.29 -25.81
CA ASP A 285 10.79 -0.03 -25.21
C ASP A 285 11.11 0.00 -23.71
N SER A 286 11.54 1.14 -23.17
CA SER A 286 11.87 1.28 -21.75
C SER A 286 10.94 2.26 -21.02
N THR A 287 9.99 2.89 -21.70
CA THR A 287 9.18 3.98 -21.14
C THR A 287 7.71 3.81 -21.49
N TYR A 288 6.87 3.89 -20.46
CA TYR A 288 5.42 3.82 -20.56
C TYR A 288 4.81 5.01 -19.81
N GLU A 289 3.73 5.55 -20.35
CA GLU A 289 2.86 6.48 -19.65
C GLU A 289 1.73 5.66 -18.99
N ILE A 290 1.60 5.81 -17.67
CA ILE A 290 0.54 5.25 -16.85
C ILE A 290 -0.41 6.39 -16.51
N LYS A 291 -1.70 6.17 -16.77
CA LYS A 291 -2.77 7.08 -16.34
C LYS A 291 -3.68 6.36 -15.36
N PHE A 292 -3.79 6.90 -14.15
CA PHE A 292 -4.78 6.48 -13.16
C PHE A 292 -6.04 7.31 -13.34
N ILE A 293 -7.18 6.65 -13.51
CA ILE A 293 -8.48 7.29 -13.77
C ILE A 293 -9.44 6.99 -12.63
N ILE A 294 -9.97 8.06 -12.05
CA ILE A 294 -10.84 8.02 -10.88
C ILE A 294 -12.27 8.31 -11.29
N ASP A 295 -13.20 7.63 -10.65
CA ASP A 295 -14.64 7.86 -10.80
C ASP A 295 -15.00 9.26 -10.30
N LYS A 296 -15.52 10.13 -11.19
CA LYS A 296 -15.79 11.54 -10.88
C LYS A 296 -16.90 11.74 -9.86
N ASP A 297 -17.80 10.78 -9.74
CA ASP A 297 -19.04 10.94 -8.95
C ASP A 297 -18.78 10.98 -7.43
N ILE A 298 -17.54 10.70 -7.00
CA ILE A 298 -17.14 10.52 -5.60
C ILE A 298 -15.91 11.36 -5.20
N ILE A 299 -15.34 12.12 -6.13
CA ILE A 299 -14.16 12.95 -5.88
C ILE A 299 -14.59 14.25 -5.22
N ASP A 300 -13.90 14.60 -4.14
CA ASP A 300 -14.03 15.88 -3.46
C ASP A 300 -12.67 16.44 -3.04
N ILE A 301 -12.64 17.71 -2.66
CA ILE A 301 -11.42 18.32 -2.11
C ILE A 301 -11.10 17.63 -0.79
N GLY A 302 -9.85 17.21 -0.62
CA GLY A 302 -9.40 16.40 0.51
C GLY A 302 -9.57 14.90 0.31
N SER A 303 -10.12 14.43 -0.82
CA SER A 303 -10.07 13.02 -1.20
C SER A 303 -8.62 12.55 -1.29
N VAL A 304 -8.36 11.32 -0.85
CA VAL A 304 -7.05 10.67 -0.89
C VAL A 304 -7.08 9.51 -1.87
N LEU A 305 -6.15 9.50 -2.83
CA LEU A 305 -5.94 8.38 -3.74
C LEU A 305 -4.71 7.57 -3.34
N PHE A 306 -4.89 6.30 -3.01
CA PHE A 306 -3.81 5.38 -2.67
C PHE A 306 -3.37 4.53 -3.86
N ILE A 307 -2.07 4.52 -4.13
CA ILE A 307 -1.37 3.69 -5.12
C ILE A 307 -0.16 3.04 -4.42
N SER A 308 0.15 1.79 -4.80
CA SER A 308 1.34 1.09 -4.33
C SER A 308 2.23 0.71 -5.51
N PHE A 309 3.53 1.00 -5.39
CA PHE A 309 4.58 0.68 -6.34
C PHE A 309 5.49 -0.40 -5.75
N GLU A 310 5.35 -1.64 -6.22
CA GLU A 310 5.92 -2.81 -5.57
C GLU A 310 6.92 -3.56 -6.47
N LEU A 311 7.88 -4.23 -5.83
CA LEU A 311 8.56 -5.41 -6.36
C LEU A 311 7.91 -6.68 -5.81
N ARG A 312 7.82 -7.70 -6.65
CA ARG A 312 7.13 -8.94 -6.29
C ARG A 312 8.01 -9.79 -5.37
N ARG A 313 7.50 -10.07 -4.17
CA ARG A 313 7.97 -11.15 -3.28
C ARG A 313 6.87 -12.17 -3.06
N GLU A 314 7.25 -13.39 -2.70
CA GLU A 314 6.27 -14.41 -2.31
C GLU A 314 5.50 -13.99 -1.05
N LYS A 315 4.21 -14.32 -1.03
CA LYS A 315 3.25 -13.96 0.01
C LYS A 315 2.41 -15.18 0.36
N GLN A 316 1.72 -15.12 1.50
CA GLN A 316 0.68 -16.11 1.81
C GLN A 316 -0.43 -16.01 0.75
N PRO A 317 -0.78 -17.12 0.06
CA PRO A 317 -1.75 -17.04 -1.02
C PRO A 317 -3.15 -16.73 -0.49
N ASP A 318 -3.80 -15.75 -1.11
CA ASP A 318 -5.24 -15.56 -1.07
C ASP A 318 -5.80 -15.45 -2.50
N ASN A 319 -7.13 -15.45 -2.64
CA ASN A 319 -7.79 -15.15 -3.90
C ASN A 319 -9.25 -14.76 -3.66
N ALA A 320 -9.69 -13.67 -4.27
CA ALA A 320 -11.08 -13.26 -4.25
C ALA A 320 -11.87 -13.87 -5.43
N ILE A 321 -13.08 -14.33 -5.16
CA ILE A 321 -14.00 -14.89 -6.16
C ILE A 321 -15.34 -14.16 -6.14
N TYR A 322 -15.92 -13.94 -7.32
CA TYR A 322 -17.05 -13.02 -7.51
C TYR A 322 -18.13 -13.59 -8.44
N SER A 323 -19.39 -13.54 -8.03
CA SER A 323 -20.49 -14.15 -8.79
C SER A 323 -20.84 -13.41 -10.09
N LYS A 324 -20.73 -12.08 -10.15
CA LYS A 324 -20.94 -11.28 -11.39
C LYS A 324 -19.68 -11.19 -12.26
N LYS A 325 -18.52 -11.66 -11.76
CA LYS A 325 -17.27 -11.79 -12.53
C LYS A 325 -16.75 -13.23 -12.48
N PRO A 326 -17.54 -14.22 -12.94
CA PRO A 326 -17.31 -15.61 -12.56
C PRO A 326 -16.07 -16.26 -13.20
N ASN A 327 -15.53 -15.63 -14.24
CA ASN A 327 -14.29 -16.04 -14.93
C ASN A 327 -13.08 -15.16 -14.59
N LEU A 328 -13.20 -14.27 -13.59
CA LEU A 328 -12.09 -13.40 -13.21
C LEU A 328 -10.91 -14.27 -12.74
N LYS A 329 -9.79 -14.18 -13.44
CA LYS A 329 -8.49 -14.76 -13.07
C LYS A 329 -7.58 -13.64 -12.57
N TYR A 330 -6.46 -14.01 -11.93
CA TYR A 330 -5.46 -13.06 -11.45
C TYR A 330 -6.04 -12.03 -10.46
N ALA A 331 -6.93 -12.46 -9.56
CA ALA A 331 -7.38 -11.60 -8.46
C ALA A 331 -6.42 -11.62 -7.26
N TYR A 332 -5.53 -12.60 -7.16
CA TYR A 332 -4.65 -12.79 -6.00
C TYR A 332 -3.67 -11.65 -5.70
N LEU A 333 -3.15 -10.91 -6.70
CA LEU A 333 -2.21 -9.80 -6.42
C LEU A 333 -2.89 -8.45 -6.19
N LYS A 334 -4.23 -8.39 -6.19
CA LYS A 334 -4.93 -7.15 -5.85
C LYS A 334 -4.64 -6.81 -4.39
N ASN A 335 -4.45 -5.54 -4.06
CA ASN A 335 -4.33 -5.05 -2.67
C ASN A 335 -5.63 -5.09 -1.84
N ASN A 336 -6.77 -5.43 -2.44
CA ASN A 336 -8.07 -5.48 -1.76
C ASN A 336 -9.00 -6.55 -2.35
N SER A 337 -9.97 -6.95 -1.53
CA SER A 337 -11.04 -7.89 -1.85
C SER A 337 -12.39 -7.34 -1.44
N ILE A 338 -13.41 -7.56 -2.27
CA ILE A 338 -14.80 -7.20 -1.96
C ILE A 338 -15.49 -8.42 -1.34
N VAL A 339 -16.07 -8.26 -0.15
CA VAL A 339 -16.75 -9.34 0.58
C VAL A 339 -18.19 -8.94 0.88
N GLY A 340 -19.15 -9.80 0.60
CA GLY A 340 -20.59 -9.46 0.67
C GLY A 340 -21.22 -9.37 -0.72
N ILE A 341 -22.36 -8.69 -0.88
CA ILE A 341 -23.03 -8.51 -2.18
C ILE A 341 -22.89 -7.07 -2.64
N SER A 342 -22.06 -6.85 -3.67
CA SER A 342 -21.91 -5.55 -4.33
C SER A 342 -22.55 -5.55 -5.73
N ASP A 343 -22.85 -4.37 -6.25
CA ASP A 343 -23.40 -4.24 -7.59
C ASP A 343 -22.45 -4.72 -8.68
N ASP A 344 -21.15 -4.44 -8.56
CA ASP A 344 -20.17 -4.72 -9.63
C ASP A 344 -19.69 -6.17 -9.63
N TYR A 345 -19.58 -6.78 -8.44
CA TYR A 345 -19.01 -8.10 -8.26
C TYR A 345 -20.04 -9.17 -7.86
N GLY A 346 -21.26 -8.78 -7.48
CA GLY A 346 -22.22 -9.69 -6.89
C GLY A 346 -21.71 -10.20 -5.55
N ILE A 347 -21.92 -11.50 -5.29
CA ILE A 347 -21.40 -12.16 -4.09
C ILE A 347 -19.87 -12.27 -4.20
N GLY A 348 -19.16 -11.64 -3.28
CA GLY A 348 -17.72 -11.68 -3.13
C GLY A 348 -17.29 -12.48 -1.90
N ARG A 349 -16.29 -13.34 -2.07
CA ARG A 349 -15.69 -14.19 -1.03
C ARG A 349 -14.18 -14.29 -1.22
N VAL A 350 -13.43 -14.55 -0.15
CA VAL A 350 -11.97 -14.65 -0.19
C VAL A 350 -11.52 -16.02 0.28
N LEU A 351 -10.72 -16.72 -0.53
CA LEU A 351 -10.00 -17.92 -0.16
C LEU A 351 -8.65 -17.52 0.45
N ILE A 352 -8.25 -18.14 1.56
CA ILE A 352 -7.01 -17.84 2.28
C ILE A 352 -6.30 -19.14 2.60
N ARG A 353 -5.01 -19.24 2.25
CA ARG A 353 -4.19 -20.45 2.42
C ARG A 353 -3.07 -20.23 3.42
N TYR A 354 -2.78 -21.27 4.19
CA TYR A 354 -1.74 -21.27 5.20
C TYR A 354 -0.65 -22.30 4.88
N LYS A 355 0.55 -22.05 5.40
CA LYS A 355 1.73 -22.91 5.23
C LYS A 355 2.67 -22.82 6.44
N PHE A 356 2.13 -22.95 7.65
CA PHE A 356 2.93 -22.78 8.87
C PHE A 356 2.88 -23.99 9.80
N VAL A 357 1.81 -24.78 9.81
CA VAL A 357 1.68 -25.91 10.74
C VAL A 357 2.74 -26.95 10.43
N LYS A 358 2.82 -27.36 9.16
CA LYS A 358 3.82 -28.34 8.73
C LYS A 358 5.24 -27.79 8.79
N TYR A 359 5.43 -26.52 8.43
CA TYR A 359 6.75 -25.88 8.44
C TYR A 359 7.35 -25.86 9.85
N TYR A 360 6.56 -25.47 10.85
CA TYR A 360 6.99 -25.42 12.25
C TYR A 360 6.80 -26.72 13.02
N SER A 361 6.29 -27.78 12.38
CA SER A 361 5.98 -29.06 13.01
C SER A 361 5.09 -28.88 14.27
N LEU A 362 4.07 -28.03 14.16
CA LEU A 362 3.17 -27.75 15.28
C LEU A 362 2.33 -28.98 15.63
N LEU A 363 2.02 -29.13 16.92
CA LEU A 363 1.21 -30.21 17.46
C LEU A 363 -0.08 -29.64 18.04
N ALA A 364 -1.20 -30.33 17.82
CA ALA A 364 -2.51 -29.83 18.23
C ALA A 364 -2.62 -29.56 19.75
N ASP A 365 -1.94 -30.38 20.56
CA ASP A 365 -1.94 -30.29 22.02
C ASP A 365 -1.05 -29.15 22.57
N THR A 366 -0.17 -28.59 21.76
CA THR A 366 0.64 -27.41 22.11
C THR A 366 -0.04 -26.09 21.76
N ILE A 367 -1.07 -26.09 20.89
CA ILE A 367 -1.82 -24.88 20.53
C ILE A 367 -2.70 -24.43 21.71
N ILE A 368 -2.39 -23.27 22.28
CA ILE A 368 -3.20 -22.60 23.30
C ILE A 368 -4.32 -21.80 22.62
N SER A 369 -3.97 -20.94 21.68
CA SER A 369 -4.90 -20.13 20.90
C SER A 369 -4.30 -19.80 19.53
N ALA A 370 -5.16 -19.52 18.55
CA ALA A 370 -4.75 -18.98 17.27
C ALA A 370 -5.77 -17.96 16.74
N SER A 371 -5.30 -16.84 16.19
CA SER A 371 -6.14 -15.81 15.61
C SER A 371 -5.62 -15.35 14.26
N TYR A 372 -6.54 -15.13 13.32
CA TYR A 372 -6.27 -14.48 12.03
C TYR A 372 -6.78 -13.04 12.07
N THR A 373 -5.90 -12.10 11.76
CA THR A 373 -6.20 -10.66 11.79
C THR A 373 -6.05 -10.06 10.39
N THR A 374 -7.11 -9.40 9.93
CA THR A 374 -7.15 -8.61 8.69
C THR A 374 -7.84 -7.27 8.93
N TYR A 375 -8.00 -6.44 7.90
CA TYR A 375 -8.47 -5.07 8.03
C TYR A 375 -9.54 -4.72 6.99
N ASN A 376 -10.64 -4.15 7.47
CA ASN A 376 -11.75 -3.62 6.69
C ASN A 376 -11.58 -2.10 6.52
N ILE A 377 -11.32 -1.65 5.29
CA ILE A 377 -11.18 -0.20 5.02
C ILE A 377 -12.53 0.48 4.79
N SER A 378 -13.64 -0.26 4.71
CA SER A 378 -14.97 0.33 4.54
C SER A 378 -15.52 0.87 5.86
N ASN A 379 -16.32 1.92 5.77
CA ASN A 379 -17.02 2.53 6.92
C ASN A 379 -18.12 1.64 7.53
N ASN A 380 -18.41 0.48 6.92
CA ASN A 380 -19.41 -0.44 7.43
C ASN A 380 -18.83 -1.27 8.58
N VAL A 381 -18.94 -0.72 9.78
CA VAL A 381 -18.75 -1.39 11.07
C VAL A 381 -20.10 -1.91 11.56
N ASP A 382 -20.15 -2.99 12.33
CA ASP A 382 -21.35 -3.77 12.72
C ASP A 382 -21.78 -4.90 11.76
N THR A 383 -20.96 -5.22 10.76
CA THR A 383 -21.16 -6.39 9.90
C THR A 383 -20.71 -7.70 10.56
N SER A 384 -21.42 -8.80 10.25
CA SER A 384 -21.04 -10.15 10.70
C SER A 384 -20.37 -10.96 9.59
N TYR A 385 -19.18 -11.47 9.88
CA TYR A 385 -18.35 -12.29 9.01
C TYR A 385 -18.25 -13.71 9.55
N LYS A 386 -17.97 -14.66 8.67
CA LYS A 386 -17.59 -16.03 9.05
C LYS A 386 -16.44 -16.53 8.21
N LEU A 387 -15.57 -17.31 8.86
CA LEU A 387 -14.61 -18.19 8.22
C LEU A 387 -15.18 -19.60 8.17
N VAL A 388 -15.06 -20.25 7.01
CA VAL A 388 -15.41 -21.67 6.85
C VAL A 388 -14.24 -22.45 6.29
N SER A 389 -14.06 -23.70 6.70
CA SER A 389 -13.02 -24.57 6.14
C SER A 389 -13.23 -24.76 4.64
N VAL A 390 -12.14 -24.81 3.86
CA VAL A 390 -12.18 -25.22 2.46
C VAL A 390 -11.75 -26.70 2.38
N LEU A 391 -12.50 -27.51 1.64
CA LEU A 391 -12.34 -28.97 1.64
C LEU A 391 -11.57 -29.52 0.43
N GLU A 392 -11.15 -28.65 -0.48
CA GLU A 392 -10.42 -29.02 -1.69
C GLU A 392 -9.37 -27.98 -2.07
N ASP A 393 -8.40 -28.42 -2.88
CA ASP A 393 -7.31 -27.56 -3.32
C ASP A 393 -7.81 -26.47 -4.30
N TRP A 394 -7.09 -25.36 -4.31
CA TRP A 394 -7.37 -24.22 -5.17
C TRP A 394 -6.10 -23.51 -5.65
N CYS A 395 -6.21 -22.77 -6.74
CA CYS A 395 -5.11 -22.02 -7.32
C CYS A 395 -5.36 -20.52 -7.16
N SER A 396 -4.41 -19.78 -6.61
CA SER A 396 -4.51 -18.32 -6.47
C SER A 396 -4.55 -17.61 -7.84
N ILE A 397 -3.86 -18.16 -8.84
CA ILE A 397 -3.77 -17.55 -10.17
C ILE A 397 -5.05 -17.74 -10.98
N THR A 398 -5.57 -18.97 -11.01
CA THR A 398 -6.65 -19.36 -11.93
C THR A 398 -7.98 -19.65 -11.25
N GLY A 399 -8.00 -19.73 -9.92
CA GLY A 399 -9.21 -19.96 -9.15
C GLY A 399 -10.22 -18.84 -9.34
N ASN A 400 -11.49 -19.21 -9.52
CA ASN A 400 -12.57 -18.28 -9.82
C ASN A 400 -13.91 -18.83 -9.32
N TRP A 401 -14.98 -18.05 -9.44
CA TRP A 401 -16.30 -18.42 -8.95
C TRP A 401 -16.85 -19.72 -9.56
N ASN A 402 -16.57 -19.97 -10.85
CA ASN A 402 -17.10 -21.14 -11.55
C ASN A 402 -16.51 -22.46 -11.03
N ASN A 403 -15.41 -22.43 -10.28
CA ASN A 403 -14.85 -23.62 -9.64
C ASN A 403 -15.76 -24.21 -8.55
N LYS A 404 -16.68 -23.42 -7.96
CA LYS A 404 -17.66 -23.88 -6.95
C LYS A 404 -17.04 -24.67 -5.79
N TYR A 405 -16.08 -24.05 -5.11
CA TYR A 405 -15.32 -24.68 -4.04
C TYR A 405 -16.18 -25.26 -2.91
N LYS A 406 -15.88 -26.50 -2.53
CA LYS A 406 -16.51 -27.19 -1.38
C LYS A 406 -16.02 -26.60 -0.07
N THR A 407 -16.97 -26.24 0.79
CA THR A 407 -16.70 -25.72 2.14
C THR A 407 -17.21 -26.69 3.20
N GLY A 408 -16.52 -26.73 4.33
CA GLY A 408 -16.91 -27.49 5.51
C GLY A 408 -17.59 -26.63 6.56
N ASP A 409 -17.33 -26.98 7.81
CA ASP A 409 -17.91 -26.33 8.98
C ASP A 409 -17.47 -24.87 9.11
N VAL A 410 -18.25 -24.12 9.89
CA VAL A 410 -17.87 -22.77 10.32
C VAL A 410 -16.70 -22.88 11.30
N THR A 411 -15.59 -22.26 10.93
CA THR A 411 -14.38 -22.17 11.73
C THR A 411 -14.50 -21.05 12.77
N SER A 412 -15.02 -19.90 12.35
CA SER A 412 -15.07 -18.68 13.17
C SER A 412 -16.22 -17.80 12.73
N VAL A 413 -16.82 -17.07 13.67
CA VAL A 413 -17.82 -16.02 13.42
C VAL A 413 -17.37 -14.77 14.16
N LEU A 414 -17.41 -13.64 13.48
CA LEU A 414 -17.01 -12.35 14.02
C LEU A 414 -18.08 -11.32 13.70
N LYS A 415 -18.55 -10.61 14.73
CA LYS A 415 -19.26 -9.35 14.54
C LYS A 415 -18.26 -8.20 14.69
N SER A 416 -18.00 -7.48 13.60
CA SER A 416 -17.03 -6.39 13.58
C SER A 416 -17.54 -5.21 14.42
N GLN A 417 -16.67 -4.67 15.27
CA GLN A 417 -16.91 -3.45 16.05
C GLN A 417 -15.97 -2.30 15.64
N ASN A 418 -14.93 -2.61 14.88
CA ASN A 418 -13.95 -1.69 14.35
C ASN A 418 -13.37 -2.26 13.04
N GLN A 419 -12.48 -1.50 12.40
CA GLN A 419 -11.88 -1.86 11.10
C GLN A 419 -10.99 -3.12 11.19
N THR A 420 -10.38 -3.40 12.33
CA THR A 420 -9.55 -4.60 12.53
C THR A 420 -10.42 -5.82 12.80
N LEU A 421 -10.34 -6.81 11.90
CA LEU A 421 -11.11 -8.05 12.00
C LEU A 421 -10.23 -9.16 12.58
N ILE A 422 -10.57 -9.64 13.78
CA ILE A 422 -9.82 -10.69 14.49
C ILE A 422 -10.70 -11.94 14.61
N PHE A 423 -10.31 -13.01 13.92
CA PHE A 423 -11.02 -14.29 13.92
C PHE A 423 -10.30 -15.31 14.79
N ASP A 424 -11.00 -15.92 15.74
CA ASP A 424 -10.48 -17.10 16.45
C ASP A 424 -10.50 -18.30 15.49
N ILE A 425 -9.32 -18.84 15.19
CA ILE A 425 -9.13 -20.01 14.33
C ILE A 425 -8.46 -21.18 15.10
N THR A 426 -8.47 -21.14 16.43
CA THR A 426 -7.77 -22.11 17.29
C THR A 426 -8.10 -23.57 16.93
N ASN A 427 -9.38 -23.87 16.80
CA ASN A 427 -9.84 -25.23 16.50
C ASN A 427 -9.46 -25.66 15.08
N GLU A 428 -9.43 -24.72 14.13
CA GLU A 428 -9.04 -25.01 12.76
C GLU A 428 -7.55 -25.31 12.64
N VAL A 429 -6.71 -24.52 13.32
CA VAL A 429 -5.27 -24.77 13.40
C VAL A 429 -4.98 -26.12 14.06
N LYS A 430 -5.74 -26.51 15.10
CA LYS A 430 -5.63 -27.85 15.70
C LYS A 430 -5.97 -28.96 14.70
N LYS A 431 -7.06 -28.82 13.93
CA LYS A 431 -7.40 -29.76 12.84
C LYS A 431 -6.27 -29.86 11.80
N TRP A 432 -5.65 -28.73 11.43
CA TRP A 432 -4.51 -28.74 10.52
C TRP A 432 -3.31 -29.50 11.08
N CYS A 433 -3.05 -29.40 12.39
CA CYS A 433 -1.98 -30.17 13.05
C CYS A 433 -2.26 -31.68 13.06
N GLU A 434 -3.54 -32.08 13.10
CA GLU A 434 -3.96 -33.48 13.09
C GLU A 434 -3.94 -34.11 11.68
N ASP A 435 -4.03 -33.29 10.63
CA ASP A 435 -3.94 -33.74 9.25
C ASP A 435 -2.49 -34.01 8.82
N LYS A 436 -2.10 -35.29 8.89
CA LYS A 436 -0.77 -35.77 8.47
C LYS A 436 -0.43 -35.52 7.00
N THR A 437 -1.43 -35.29 6.14
CA THR A 437 -1.19 -35.02 4.72
C THR A 437 -0.72 -33.58 4.48
N GLY A 438 -1.10 -32.66 5.38
CA GLY A 438 -0.90 -31.21 5.24
C GLY A 438 -1.84 -30.57 4.20
N LEU A 439 -2.86 -31.29 3.73
CA LEU A 439 -3.82 -30.77 2.75
C LEU A 439 -4.79 -29.79 3.42
N ALA A 440 -5.16 -30.01 4.68
CA ALA A 440 -6.12 -29.15 5.38
C ALA A 440 -5.60 -27.71 5.55
N GLU A 441 -4.34 -27.51 5.97
CA GLU A 441 -3.73 -26.17 6.01
C GLU A 441 -3.63 -25.55 4.60
N HIS A 442 -3.36 -26.38 3.60
CA HIS A 442 -3.20 -25.95 2.22
C HIS A 442 -4.53 -25.52 1.60
N ASN A 443 -5.63 -26.20 1.91
CA ASN A 443 -6.95 -25.78 1.48
C ASN A 443 -7.37 -24.50 2.21
N GLY A 444 -7.02 -24.38 3.50
CA GLY A 444 -7.22 -23.18 4.29
C GLY A 444 -8.69 -22.86 4.55
N VAL A 445 -9.05 -21.58 4.52
CA VAL A 445 -10.39 -21.09 4.88
C VAL A 445 -10.96 -20.15 3.81
N MET A 446 -12.28 -19.96 3.86
CA MET A 446 -12.99 -18.97 3.06
C MET A 446 -13.66 -17.93 3.97
N LEU A 447 -13.33 -16.66 3.75
CA LEU A 447 -13.98 -15.50 4.35
C LEU A 447 -15.21 -15.10 3.53
N ARG A 448 -16.34 -14.91 4.23
CA ARG A 448 -17.60 -14.41 3.67
C ARG A 448 -18.46 -13.78 4.77
N TYR A 449 -19.54 -13.11 4.38
CA TYR A 449 -20.54 -12.63 5.33
C TYR A 449 -21.31 -13.79 5.96
N VAL A 450 -21.83 -13.56 7.16
CA VAL A 450 -22.81 -14.48 7.79
C VAL A 450 -24.07 -14.50 6.95
N ASP A 451 -24.60 -13.30 6.66
CA ASP A 451 -25.79 -13.05 5.86
C ASP A 451 -25.41 -12.27 4.60
N GLU A 452 -25.68 -12.85 3.42
CA GLU A 452 -25.37 -12.24 2.13
C GLU A 452 -26.60 -11.45 1.65
N ASN A 453 -26.79 -10.24 2.15
CA ASN A 453 -27.86 -9.32 1.73
C ASN A 453 -27.39 -8.43 0.58
N GLU A 454 -28.29 -8.11 -0.34
CA GLU A 454 -27.98 -7.24 -1.49
C GLU A 454 -27.65 -5.81 -1.04
N GLY A 455 -26.54 -5.26 -1.53
CA GLY A 455 -26.04 -3.93 -1.16
C GLY A 455 -25.11 -3.92 0.06
N ASP A 456 -25.09 -4.99 0.85
CA ASP A 456 -24.21 -5.11 2.02
C ASP A 456 -22.86 -5.71 1.58
N TYR A 457 -21.81 -4.89 1.58
CA TYR A 457 -20.44 -5.34 1.32
C TYR A 457 -19.38 -4.54 2.08
N SER A 458 -18.18 -5.11 2.14
CA SER A 458 -16.97 -4.52 2.70
C SER A 458 -15.80 -4.70 1.76
N ILE A 459 -14.85 -3.78 1.85
CA ILE A 459 -13.58 -3.81 1.17
C ILE A 459 -12.54 -4.21 2.22
N ILE A 460 -11.99 -5.41 2.07
CA ILE A 460 -11.00 -5.98 2.97
C ILE A 460 -9.63 -5.91 2.31
N LEU A 461 -8.62 -5.49 3.07
CA LEU A 461 -7.23 -5.53 2.59
C LEU A 461 -6.79 -6.99 2.41
N SER A 462 -6.27 -7.29 1.22
CA SER A 462 -5.83 -8.65 0.86
C SER A 462 -4.47 -8.96 1.47
N ASN A 463 -4.01 -10.20 1.32
CA ASN A 463 -2.65 -10.58 1.70
C ASN A 463 -1.56 -9.83 0.91
N ASP A 464 -1.93 -9.27 -0.25
CA ASP A 464 -1.05 -8.56 -1.17
C ASP A 464 -0.92 -7.06 -0.88
N ASN A 465 -1.69 -6.50 0.05
CA ASN A 465 -1.66 -5.08 0.39
C ASN A 465 -0.38 -4.66 1.16
N THR A 466 -0.07 -3.36 1.11
CA THR A 466 1.09 -2.72 1.76
C THR A 466 0.70 -1.68 2.84
N LEU A 467 -0.59 -1.56 3.16
CA LEU A 467 -1.12 -0.63 4.17
C LEU A 467 -1.16 -1.29 5.55
N PHE A 468 -1.62 -2.53 5.60
CA PHE A 468 -1.85 -3.29 6.82
C PHE A 468 -1.21 -4.67 6.73
N ARG A 469 -0.53 -5.08 7.79
CA ARG A 469 0.07 -6.40 7.90
C ARG A 469 -0.95 -7.43 8.37
N VAL A 470 -1.58 -8.12 7.41
CA VAL A 470 -2.40 -9.28 7.71
C VAL A 470 -1.54 -10.34 8.42
N VAL A 471 -2.01 -10.84 9.55
CA VAL A 471 -1.20 -11.68 10.45
C VAL A 471 -2.01 -12.80 11.07
N THR A 472 -1.38 -13.97 11.19
CA THR A 472 -1.86 -15.06 12.03
C THR A 472 -0.98 -15.17 13.26
N GLU A 473 -1.56 -15.03 14.44
CA GLU A 473 -0.89 -15.23 15.71
C GLU A 473 -1.26 -16.60 16.28
N VAL A 474 -0.27 -17.37 16.71
CA VAL A 474 -0.46 -18.68 17.35
C VAL A 474 0.29 -18.70 18.68
N LYS A 475 -0.44 -18.86 19.78
CA LYS A 475 0.14 -19.04 21.11
C LYS A 475 0.35 -20.52 21.39
N LEU A 476 1.56 -20.88 21.79
CA LEU A 476 2.05 -22.26 21.96
C LEU A 476 2.50 -22.48 23.41
N LYS A 477 2.29 -23.68 23.95
CA LYS A 477 2.79 -24.08 25.29
C LYS A 477 4.30 -23.99 25.44
#